data_AF-A0A9D7K4M2-F1
#
_entry.id   AF-A0A9D7K4M2-F1
#
_cell.length_a   1.000
_cell.length_b   1.000
_cell.length_c   1.000
_cell.angle_alpha   90.00
_cell.angle_beta   90.00
_cell.angle_gamma   90.00
#
_symmetry.space_group_name_H-M   'P 1'
#
loop_
_entity.id
_entity.type
_entity.pdbx_description
1 polymer ?
#
loop_
_entity_poly.entity_id
_entity_poly.type
_entity_poly.pdbx_seq_one_letter_code
_entity_poly.pdbx_strand_id
1 'polypeptide(L)'
;MTAYLTLFIWAFLASTIIPLGVEPLYVYQVYTTQNLWTNCFFASSGNTLGSITLIYMGIKGSPWLQKKFISGNDSKIKKITPYIKNYGYPILLLSWVPVIGDIMVVVFGFTQPKILPSILFLAIGKTARFITLGWWLVP
;
A
#
# COMPACT_ATOMS: atom_id res chain seq x y z
N MET A 1 21.86 -6.69 8.40
CA MET A 1 21.67 -5.74 7.27
C MET A 1 20.93 -6.39 6.10
N THR A 2 21.32 -7.59 5.67
CA THR A 2 20.65 -8.35 4.60
C THR A 2 19.16 -8.58 4.85
N ALA A 3 18.77 -9.03 6.05
CA ALA A 3 17.36 -9.29 6.39
C ALA A 3 16.45 -8.05 6.24
N TYR A 4 16.89 -6.87 6.70
CA TYR A 4 16.13 -5.62 6.56
C TYR A 4 15.97 -5.19 5.10
N LEU A 5 17.02 -5.38 4.28
CA LEU A 5 16.96 -5.12 2.85
C LEU A 5 15.99 -6.09 2.16
N THR A 6 16.03 -7.37 2.50
CA THR A 6 15.10 -8.38 1.98
C THR A 6 13.65 -8.01 2.31
N LEU A 7 13.37 -7.61 3.55
CA LEU A 7 12.06 -7.15 3.97
C LEU A 7 11.59 -5.91 3.18
N PHE A 8 12.47 -4.94 2.99
CA PHE A 8 12.19 -3.75 2.19
C PHE A 8 11.84 -4.11 0.74
N ILE A 9 12.66 -4.93 0.08
CA ILE A 9 12.45 -5.34 -1.32
C ILE A 9 11.15 -6.15 -1.43
N TRP A 10 10.91 -7.07 -0.50
CA TRP A 10 9.69 -7.86 -0.47
C TRP A 10 8.46 -6.98 -0.28
N ALA A 11 8.51 -6.04 0.67
CA ALA A 11 7.42 -5.10 0.94
C ALA A 11 7.11 -4.20 -0.25
N PHE A 12 8.15 -3.76 -0.97
CA PHE A 12 8.02 -3.02 -2.21
C PHE A 12 7.32 -3.84 -3.31
N LEU A 13 7.82 -5.05 -3.59
CA LEU A 13 7.28 -5.90 -4.65
C LEU A 13 5.83 -6.34 -4.38
N ALA A 14 5.53 -6.69 -3.13
CA ALA A 14 4.20 -7.06 -2.66
C ALA A 14 3.19 -5.92 -2.78
N SER A 15 3.61 -4.67 -2.57
CA SER A 15 2.72 -3.51 -2.76
C SER A 15 2.62 -3.06 -4.22
N THR A 16 3.38 -3.65 -5.16
CA THR A 16 3.45 -3.14 -6.55
C THR A 16 2.87 -4.11 -7.57
N ILE A 17 3.39 -5.34 -7.61
CA ILE A 17 3.19 -6.26 -8.76
C ILE A 17 2.47 -7.51 -8.31
N ILE A 18 2.83 -8.02 -7.13
CA ILE A 18 2.44 -9.36 -6.72
C ILE A 18 1.46 -9.23 -5.57
N PRO A 19 0.25 -9.81 -5.63
CA PRO A 19 -0.66 -9.89 -4.50
C PRO A 19 -0.14 -10.91 -3.46
N LEU A 20 1.13 -10.78 -3.09
CA LEU A 20 1.79 -11.51 -2.03
C LEU A 20 1.65 -10.72 -0.74
N GLY A 21 1.35 -11.42 0.35
CA GLY A 21 1.35 -10.83 1.68
C GLY A 21 2.78 -10.48 2.10
N VAL A 22 2.96 -9.26 2.63
CA VAL A 22 4.19 -8.87 3.34
C VAL A 22 4.14 -9.38 4.79
N GLU A 23 2.95 -9.64 5.31
CA GLU A 23 2.71 -9.98 6.71
C GLU A 23 3.56 -11.17 7.19
N PRO A 24 3.64 -12.32 6.48
CA PRO A 24 4.35 -13.48 7.01
C PRO A 24 5.85 -13.23 7.19
N LEU A 25 6.49 -12.56 6.22
CA LEU A 25 7.90 -12.24 6.30
C LEU A 25 8.18 -11.20 7.40
N TYR A 26 7.31 -10.18 7.52
CA TYR A 26 7.41 -9.18 8.57
C TYR A 26 7.30 -9.80 9.96
N VAL A 27 6.27 -10.65 10.18
CA VAL A 27 6.03 -11.36 11.44
C VAL A 27 7.24 -12.20 11.83
N TYR A 28 7.76 -13.01 10.91
CA TYR A 28 8.93 -13.85 11.13
C TYR A 28 10.15 -13.03 11.56
N GLN A 29 10.37 -11.89 10.91
CA GLN A 29 11.53 -11.07 11.19
C GLN A 29 11.41 -10.32 12.52
N VAL A 30 10.21 -9.81 12.87
CA VAL A 30 9.95 -9.21 14.19
C VAL A 30 10.15 -10.25 15.28
N TYR A 31 9.62 -11.46 15.11
CA TYR A 31 9.76 -12.54 16.09
C TYR A 31 11.23 -12.96 16.32
N THR A 32 12.02 -13.07 15.24
CA THR A 32 13.42 -13.50 15.34
C THR A 32 14.38 -12.41 15.84
N THR A 33 14.14 -11.15 15.45
CA THR A 33 15.03 -10.03 15.83
C THR A 33 14.60 -9.31 17.10
N GLN A 34 13.36 -9.52 17.56
CA GLN A 34 12.74 -8.80 18.67
C GLN A 34 12.81 -7.27 18.52
N ASN A 35 12.97 -6.78 17.29
CA ASN A 35 13.09 -5.35 16.99
C ASN A 35 11.92 -4.88 16.13
N LEU A 36 10.88 -4.40 16.81
CA LEU A 36 9.68 -3.89 16.17
C LEU A 36 9.98 -2.69 15.25
N TRP A 37 10.67 -1.68 15.79
CA TRP A 37 10.78 -0.36 15.18
C TRP A 37 11.61 -0.39 13.89
N THR A 38 12.74 -1.09 13.89
CA THR A 38 13.58 -1.19 12.69
C THR A 38 12.88 -1.98 11.59
N ASN A 39 12.25 -3.12 11.93
CA ASN A 39 11.49 -3.87 10.92
C ASN A 39 10.31 -3.07 10.38
N CYS A 40 9.60 -2.34 11.23
CA CYS A 40 8.49 -1.49 10.83
C CYS A 40 8.95 -0.42 9.85
N PHE A 41 10.09 0.24 10.11
CA PHE A 41 10.64 1.26 9.22
C PHE A 41 10.99 0.71 7.83
N PHE A 42 11.68 -0.42 7.74
CA PHE A 42 12.03 -1.01 6.44
C PHE A 42 10.82 -1.57 5.68
N ALA A 43 9.88 -2.20 6.40
CA ALA A 43 8.66 -2.70 5.78
C ALA A 43 7.76 -1.55 5.29
N SER A 44 7.55 -0.50 6.10
CA SER A 44 6.68 0.61 5.75
C SER A 44 7.27 1.47 4.64
N SER A 45 8.58 1.71 4.63
CA SER A 45 9.26 2.45 3.56
C SER A 45 9.17 1.71 2.22
N GLY A 46 9.46 0.41 2.21
CA GLY A 46 9.31 -0.43 1.01
C GLY A 46 7.88 -0.45 0.49
N ASN A 47 6.90 -0.67 1.37
CA ASN A 47 5.49 -0.71 1.01
C ASN A 47 4.97 0.65 0.51
N THR A 48 5.38 1.75 1.14
CA THR A 48 5.02 3.11 0.71
C THR A 48 5.58 3.40 -0.69
N LEU A 49 6.84 3.04 -0.95
CA LEU A 49 7.44 3.18 -2.27
C LEU A 49 6.71 2.35 -3.33
N GLY A 50 6.31 1.11 -2.99
CA GLY A 50 5.51 0.29 -3.89
C GLY A 50 4.15 0.94 -4.20
N SER A 51 3.46 1.46 -3.17
CA SER A 51 2.21 2.20 -3.36
C SER A 51 2.39 3.48 -4.19
N ILE A 52 3.51 4.18 -4.09
CA ILE A 52 3.82 5.33 -4.97
C ILE A 52 3.88 4.89 -6.44
N THR A 53 4.47 3.73 -6.72
CA THR A 53 4.49 3.21 -8.10
C THR A 53 3.09 2.87 -8.60
N LEU A 54 2.19 2.36 -7.74
CA LEU A 54 0.78 2.16 -8.09
C LEU A 54 0.05 3.47 -8.41
N ILE A 55 0.28 4.54 -7.63
CA ILE A 55 -0.25 5.87 -7.95
C ILE A 55 0.26 6.32 -9.32
N TYR A 56 1.55 6.14 -9.59
CA TYR A 56 2.14 6.52 -10.86
C TYR A 56 1.57 5.73 -12.03
N MET A 57 1.35 4.42 -11.86
CA MET A 57 0.63 3.58 -12.82
C MET A 57 -0.79 4.08 -13.07
N GLY A 58 -1.50 4.53 -12.03
CA GLY A 58 -2.81 5.17 -12.17
C GLY A 58 -2.73 6.47 -12.98
N ILE A 59 -1.83 7.38 -12.63
CA ILE A 59 -1.64 8.68 -13.31
C ILE A 59 -1.29 8.50 -14.79
N LYS A 60 -0.36 7.59 -15.10
CA LYS A 60 0.14 7.31 -16.45
C LYS A 60 -0.73 6.30 -17.21
N GLY A 61 -1.74 5.72 -16.57
CA GLY A 61 -2.62 4.73 -17.18
C GLY A 61 -3.36 5.33 -18.37
N SER A 62 -3.28 4.66 -19.52
CA SER A 62 -4.00 5.06 -20.74
C SER A 62 -5.51 5.22 -20.47
N PRO A 63 -6.23 6.13 -21.17
CA PRO A 63 -7.68 6.23 -21.09
C PRO A 63 -8.39 4.89 -21.35
N TRP A 64 -7.79 3.99 -22.15
CA TRP A 64 -8.29 2.63 -22.34
C TRP A 64 -8.17 1.77 -21.07
N LEU A 65 -7.06 1.88 -20.33
CA LEU A 65 -6.83 1.19 -19.05
C LEU A 65 -7.79 1.72 -17.98
N GLN A 66 -7.96 3.03 -17.91
CA GLN A 66 -8.94 3.67 -17.02
C GLN A 66 -10.35 3.19 -17.34
N LYS A 67 -10.74 3.22 -18.62
CA LYS A 67 -12.05 2.71 -19.07
C LYS A 67 -12.18 1.21 -18.81
N LYS A 68 -11.14 0.40 -18.97
CA LYS A 68 -11.18 -1.04 -18.68
C LYS A 68 -11.32 -1.34 -17.20
N PHE A 69 -10.62 -0.62 -16.33
CA PHE A 69 -10.73 -0.77 -14.86
C PHE A 69 -12.08 -0.24 -14.34
N ILE A 70 -12.57 0.89 -14.86
CA ILE A 70 -13.83 1.51 -14.41
C ILE A 70 -15.07 0.85 -15.05
N SER A 71 -15.00 0.50 -16.33
CA SER A 71 -16.07 -0.15 -17.10
C SER A 71 -16.06 -1.68 -17.00
N GLY A 72 -14.95 -2.27 -16.53
CA GLY A 72 -14.94 -3.67 -16.14
C GLY A 72 -16.06 -3.93 -15.14
N ASN A 73 -16.70 -5.09 -15.18
CA ASN A 73 -17.79 -5.43 -14.26
C ASN A 73 -17.30 -5.67 -12.82
N ASP A 74 -16.14 -5.12 -12.47
CA ASP A 74 -15.50 -5.31 -11.19
C ASP A 74 -16.22 -4.45 -10.15
N SER A 75 -17.15 -5.09 -9.47
CA SER A 75 -18.03 -4.46 -8.46
C SER A 75 -17.25 -3.70 -7.38
N LYS A 76 -16.00 -4.07 -7.12
CA LYS A 76 -15.13 -3.40 -6.14
C LYS A 76 -14.72 -2.00 -6.59
N ILE A 77 -14.30 -1.85 -7.84
CA ILE A 77 -13.83 -0.56 -8.38
C ILE A 77 -14.97 0.45 -8.41
N LYS A 78 -16.13 0.04 -8.95
CA LYS A 78 -17.34 0.89 -8.98
C LYS A 78 -17.79 1.34 -7.59
N LYS A 79 -17.67 0.46 -6.59
CA LYS A 79 -17.98 0.80 -5.19
C LYS A 79 -17.00 1.82 -4.62
N ILE A 80 -15.71 1.69 -4.91
CA ILE A 80 -14.64 2.51 -4.30
C ILE A 80 -14.54 3.91 -4.95
N THR A 81 -14.79 4.03 -6.26
CA THR A 81 -14.69 5.31 -6.99
C THR A 81 -15.44 6.50 -6.35
N PRO A 82 -16.72 6.38 -5.91
CA PRO A 82 -17.41 7.51 -5.27
C PRO A 82 -16.77 7.92 -3.94
N TYR A 83 -16.28 6.97 -3.13
CA TYR A 83 -15.58 7.29 -1.88
C TYR A 83 -14.27 8.03 -2.16
N ILE A 84 -13.50 7.60 -3.16
CA ILE A 84 -12.27 8.29 -3.55
C ILE A 84 -12.56 9.75 -3.95
N LYS A 85 -13.62 9.99 -4.72
CA LYS A 85 -14.02 11.35 -5.13
C LYS A 85 -14.48 12.22 -3.95
N ASN A 86 -15.22 11.64 -3.00
CA ASN A 86 -15.80 12.39 -1.88
C ASN A 86 -14.78 12.67 -0.76
N TYR A 87 -13.93 11.70 -0.43
CA TYR A 87 -13.00 11.80 0.71
C TYR A 87 -11.62 12.35 0.32
N GLY A 88 -11.17 12.18 -0.94
CA GLY A 88 -9.85 12.63 -1.37
C GLY A 88 -8.71 11.91 -0.64
N TYR A 89 -7.66 12.63 -0.26
CA TYR A 89 -6.43 12.06 0.29
C TYR A 89 -6.58 11.17 1.55
N PRO A 90 -7.43 11.50 2.55
CA PRO A 90 -7.68 10.64 3.70
C PRO A 90 -8.05 9.19 3.37
N ILE A 91 -8.64 8.92 2.20
CA ILE A 91 -8.99 7.56 1.77
C ILE A 91 -7.75 6.65 1.71
N LEU A 92 -6.56 7.21 1.48
CA LEU A 92 -5.29 6.47 1.40
C LEU A 92 -4.83 5.92 2.75
N LEU A 93 -5.35 6.41 3.88
CA LEU A 93 -5.11 5.81 5.19
C LEU A 93 -5.63 4.36 5.26
N LEU A 94 -6.71 4.09 4.52
CA LEU A 94 -7.31 2.76 4.41
C LEU A 94 -6.55 1.85 3.44
N SER A 95 -5.45 2.30 2.85
CA SER A 95 -4.59 1.48 1.98
C SER A 95 -3.92 0.31 2.72
N TRP A 96 -4.03 0.26 4.04
CA TRP A 96 -3.56 -0.87 4.84
C TRP A 96 -4.35 -2.18 4.63
N VAL A 97 -5.56 -2.12 4.07
CA VAL A 97 -6.42 -3.30 3.92
C VAL A 97 -5.81 -4.20 2.83
N PRO A 98 -5.51 -5.48 3.12
CA PRO A 98 -4.93 -6.39 2.12
C PRO A 98 -5.79 -6.45 0.87
N VAL A 99 -5.16 -6.45 -0.32
CA VAL A 99 -5.78 -6.54 -1.65
C VAL A 99 -6.64 -5.33 -2.05
N ILE A 100 -7.55 -4.88 -1.19
CA ILE A 100 -8.43 -3.74 -1.44
C ILE A 100 -7.65 -2.43 -1.44
N GLY A 101 -6.70 -2.28 -0.51
CA GLY A 101 -5.91 -1.08 -0.35
C GLY A 101 -5.13 -0.72 -1.61
N ASP A 102 -4.44 -1.68 -2.21
CA ASP A 102 -3.61 -1.42 -3.40
C ASP A 102 -4.46 -1.08 -4.64
N ILE A 103 -5.63 -1.71 -4.79
CA ILE A 103 -6.62 -1.33 -5.81
C ILE A 103 -7.09 0.11 -5.59
N MET A 104 -7.37 0.50 -4.33
CA MET A 104 -7.73 1.89 -4.01
C MET A 104 -6.63 2.87 -4.42
N VAL A 105 -5.36 2.53 -4.19
CA VAL A 105 -4.22 3.38 -4.54
C VAL A 105 -4.12 3.60 -6.06
N VAL A 106 -4.29 2.54 -6.86
CA VAL A 106 -4.32 2.65 -8.34
C VAL A 106 -5.49 3.51 -8.80
N VAL A 107 -6.70 3.26 -8.29
CA VAL A 107 -7.90 4.02 -8.65
C VAL A 107 -7.78 5.48 -8.21
N PHE A 108 -7.12 5.74 -7.08
CA PHE A 108 -6.80 7.09 -6.63
C PHE A 108 -5.83 7.79 -7.60
N GLY A 109 -4.88 7.07 -8.18
CA GLY A 109 -4.00 7.59 -9.24
C GLY A 109 -4.77 8.10 -10.47
N PHE A 110 -5.92 7.51 -10.81
CA PHE A 110 -6.76 7.99 -11.92
C PHE A 110 -7.33 9.40 -11.69
N THR A 111 -7.40 9.87 -10.45
CA THR A 111 -7.84 11.24 -10.15
C THR A 111 -6.74 12.28 -10.32
N GLN A 112 -5.55 11.88 -10.79
CA GLN A 112 -4.37 12.73 -10.94
C GLN A 112 -4.03 13.55 -9.67
N PRO A 113 -3.83 12.88 -8.51
CA PRO A 113 -3.60 13.55 -7.24
C PRO A 113 -2.21 14.17 -7.18
N LYS A 114 -2.02 15.14 -6.27
CA LYS A 114 -0.67 15.62 -5.93
C LYS A 114 0.08 14.50 -5.20
N ILE A 115 1.32 14.24 -5.60
CA ILE A 115 2.12 13.12 -5.09
C ILE A 115 2.43 13.30 -3.59
N LEU A 116 2.87 14.50 -3.20
CA LEU A 116 3.35 14.77 -1.83
C LEU A 116 2.32 14.44 -0.72
N PRO A 117 1.07 14.97 -0.75
CA PRO A 117 0.07 14.58 0.23
C PRO A 117 -0.27 13.09 0.15
N SER A 118 -0.29 12.49 -1.05
CA SER A 118 -0.55 11.06 -1.20
C SER A 118 0.49 10.21 -0.48
N ILE A 119 1.77 10.58 -0.58
CA ILE A 119 2.86 9.91 0.16
C ILE A 119 2.62 9.98 1.66
N LEU A 120 2.23 11.15 2.17
CA LEU A 120 2.03 11.35 3.60
C LEU A 120 0.91 10.46 4.15
N PHE A 121 -0.24 10.42 3.49
CA PHE A 121 -1.34 9.56 3.92
C PHE A 121 -1.03 8.06 3.72
N LEU A 122 -0.35 7.68 2.64
CA LEU A 122 0.12 6.30 2.44
C LEU A 122 1.09 5.88 3.54
N ALA A 123 2.10 6.70 3.82
CA ALA A 123 3.10 6.41 4.84
C ALA A 123 2.45 6.21 6.21
N ILE A 124 1.51 7.07 6.59
CA ILE A 124 0.77 6.94 7.85
C ILE A 124 -0.02 5.62 7.88
N GLY A 125 -0.83 5.34 6.86
CA GLY A 125 -1.66 4.13 6.82
C GLY A 125 -0.85 2.83 6.82
N LYS A 126 0.19 2.76 5.97
CA LYS A 126 1.06 1.58 5.87
C LYS A 126 1.91 1.38 7.13
N THR A 127 2.40 2.46 7.75
CA THR A 127 3.13 2.36 9.02
C THR A 127 2.20 1.89 10.14
N ALA A 128 0.98 2.44 10.23
CA ALA A 128 -0.01 2.01 11.23
C ALA A 128 -0.27 0.51 11.18
N ARG A 129 -0.36 -0.08 9.98
CA ARG A 129 -0.50 -1.52 9.78
C ARG A 129 0.64 -2.34 10.38
N PHE A 130 1.88 -1.95 10.13
CA PHE A 130 3.03 -2.70 10.63
C PHE A 130 3.19 -2.54 12.14
N ILE A 131 2.90 -1.35 12.68
CA ILE A 131 2.85 -1.14 14.13
C ILE A 131 1.80 -2.03 14.76
N THR A 132 0.55 -2.06 14.24
CA THR A 132 -0.51 -2.90 14.81
C THR A 132 -0.16 -4.38 14.71
N LEU A 133 0.35 -4.86 13.58
CA LEU A 133 0.77 -6.26 13.45
C LEU A 133 1.93 -6.62 14.39
N GLY A 134 2.91 -5.73 14.52
CA GLY A 134 4.10 -5.99 15.33
C GLY A 134 3.83 -5.89 16.84
N TRP A 135 2.94 -4.99 17.27
CA TRP A 135 2.51 -4.89 18.68
C TRP A 135 1.82 -6.17 19.17
N TRP A 136 1.13 -6.90 18.29
CA TRP A 136 0.53 -8.18 18.65
C TRP A 136 1.55 -9.32 18.82
N LEU A 137 2.79 -9.13 18.35
CA LEU A 137 3.82 -10.17 18.29
C LEU A 137 4.92 -10.02 19.34
N VAL A 138 5.14 -8.79 19.81
CA VAL A 138 6.14 -8.48 20.83
C VAL A 138 5.40 -8.30 22.16
N PRO A 139 5.67 -9.13 23.18
CA PRO A 139 5.05 -9.02 24.50
C PRO A 139 5.45 -7.74 25.25
#